data_AF-A0A915LFW1-F1
#
_entry.id   AF-A0A915LFW1-F1
#
_cell.length_a   1.000
_cell.length_b   1.000
_cell.length_c   1.000
_cell.angle_alpha   90.00
_cell.angle_beta   90.00
_cell.angle_gamma   90.00
#
_symmetry.space_group_name_H-M   'P 1'
#
loop_
_entity.id
_entity.type
_entity.pdbx_description
1 polymer ?
#
loop_
_entity_poly.entity_id
_entity_poly.type
_entity_poly.pdbx_seq_one_letter_code
_entity_poly.pdbx_strand_id
1 'polypeptide(L)'
;MQSGLVAMKKEQKKLNIDKIENLQDDMEEMLEMNNEVQDALSRQYDTPDIDEADLEAELEALGDELIADGDTSYLDEAISAPSVPTKVPGAPTAVTDHGVPVDEFGLPKIPAT
;
A
#
# COMPACT_ATOMS: atom_id res chain seq x y z
N MET A 1 -11.68 38.18 -41.93
CA MET A 1 -12.06 38.54 -40.55
C MET A 1 -13.27 37.76 -40.03
N GLN A 2 -14.35 37.60 -40.80
CA GLN A 2 -15.54 36.86 -40.32
C GLN A 2 -15.34 35.35 -40.10
N SER A 3 -14.51 34.65 -40.88
CA SER A 3 -14.34 33.20 -40.71
C SER A 3 -13.67 32.83 -39.38
N GLY A 4 -12.79 33.69 -38.85
CA GLY A 4 -12.16 33.50 -37.54
C GLY A 4 -13.17 33.58 -36.39
N LEU A 5 -14.13 34.51 -36.46
CA LEU A 5 -15.21 34.61 -35.47
C LEU A 5 -16.17 33.43 -35.53
N VAL A 6 -16.44 32.90 -36.72
CA VAL A 6 -17.27 31.70 -36.91
C VAL A 6 -16.57 30.45 -36.38
N ALA A 7 -15.27 30.31 -36.64
CA ALA A 7 -14.45 29.24 -36.09
C ALA A 7 -14.37 29.31 -34.56
N MET A 8 -14.17 30.51 -34.00
CA MET A 8 -14.11 30.72 -32.55
C MET A 8 -15.45 30.41 -31.86
N LYS A 9 -16.59 30.79 -32.45
CA LYS A 9 -17.92 30.39 -31.96
C LYS A 9 -18.16 28.88 -32.05
N LYS A 10 -17.62 28.23 -33.08
CA LYS A 10 -17.72 26.77 -33.25
C LYS A 10 -16.89 26.03 -32.19
N GLU A 11 -15.69 26.51 -31.90
CA GLU A 11 -14.83 25.99 -30.85
C GLU A 11 -15.38 26.26 -29.44
N GLN A 12 -15.91 27.46 -29.16
CA GLN A 12 -16.57 27.76 -27.87
C GLN A 12 -17.73 26.81 -27.56
N LYS A 13 -18.49 26.35 -28.57
CA LYS A 13 -19.56 25.37 -28.38
C LYS A 13 -19.06 23.94 -28.12
N LYS A 14 -17.81 23.65 -28.46
CA LYS A 14 -17.17 22.35 -28.19
C LYS A 14 -16.52 22.30 -26.81
N LEU A 15 -16.23 23.46 -26.21
CA LEU A 15 -15.76 23.55 -24.83
C LEU A 15 -16.92 23.15 -23.92
N ASN A 16 -16.79 21.96 -23.32
CA ASN A 16 -17.70 21.47 -22.30
C ASN A 16 -17.08 21.85 -20.95
N ILE A 17 -17.71 22.80 -20.25
CA ILE A 17 -17.22 23.32 -18.97
C ILE A 17 -17.19 22.21 -17.91
N ASP A 18 -18.21 21.35 -17.86
CA ASP A 18 -18.26 20.21 -16.94
C ASP A 18 -17.03 19.29 -17.08
N LYS A 19 -16.54 19.10 -18.31
CA LYS A 19 -15.31 18.31 -18.54
C LYS A 19 -14.04 19.04 -18.11
N ILE A 20 -14.05 20.37 -18.18
CA ILE A 20 -12.92 21.20 -17.74
C ILE A 20 -12.87 21.26 -16.22
N GLU A 21 -14.02 21.32 -15.55
CA GLU A 21 -14.14 21.24 -14.09
C GLU A 21 -13.66 19.87 -13.59
N ASN A 22 -14.18 18.77 -14.15
CA ASN A 22 -13.70 17.43 -13.80
C ASN A 22 -12.18 17.27 -14.03
N LEU A 23 -11.66 17.81 -15.12
CA LEU A 23 -10.22 17.76 -15.40
C LEU A 23 -9.42 18.59 -14.38
N GLN A 24 -9.95 19.72 -13.90
CA GLN A 24 -9.30 20.52 -12.86
C GLN A 24 -9.29 19.77 -11.54
N ASP A 25 -10.40 19.13 -11.16
CA ASP A 25 -10.48 18.31 -9.96
C ASP A 25 -9.48 17.14 -10.02
N ASP A 26 -9.44 16.41 -11.15
CA ASP A 26 -8.48 15.32 -11.39
C ASP A 26 -7.02 15.83 -11.32
N MET A 27 -6.74 17.02 -11.85
CA MET A 27 -5.41 17.63 -11.79
C MET A 27 -5.02 18.04 -10.36
N GLU A 28 -5.98 18.52 -9.57
CA GLU A 28 -5.76 18.86 -8.17
C GLU A 28 -5.42 17.61 -7.35
N GLU A 29 -6.19 16.53 -7.52
CA GLU A 29 -5.96 15.25 -6.86
C GLU A 29 -4.59 14.65 -7.27
N MET A 30 -4.23 14.73 -8.56
CA MET A 30 -2.91 14.29 -9.03
C MET A 30 -1.75 15.10 -8.46
N LEU A 31 -1.91 16.42 -8.31
CA LEU A 31 -0.88 17.28 -7.70
C LEU A 31 -0.73 16.97 -6.22
N GLU A 32 -1.82 16.71 -5.52
CA GLU A 32 -1.82 16.34 -4.10
C GLU A 32 -1.09 15.00 -3.89
N MET A 33 -1.41 13.98 -4.71
CA MET A 33 -0.69 12.70 -4.72
C MET A 33 0.79 12.86 -5.03
N ASN A 34 1.16 13.74 -5.97
CA ASN A 34 2.56 13.97 -6.32
C ASN A 34 3.34 14.55 -5.14
N ASN A 35 2.76 15.52 -4.43
CA ASN A 35 3.37 16.09 -3.23
C ASN A 35 3.52 15.04 -2.12
N GLU A 36 2.51 14.20 -1.88
CA GLU A 36 2.59 13.12 -0.89
C GLU A 36 3.72 12.11 -1.23
N VAL A 37 3.80 11.69 -2.50
CA VAL A 37 4.87 10.79 -2.95
C VAL A 37 6.24 11.45 -2.80
N GLN A 38 6.35 12.73 -3.14
CA GLN A 38 7.60 13.47 -2.99
C GLN A 38 7.99 13.60 -1.51
N ASP A 39 7.05 13.89 -0.62
CA ASP A 39 7.30 13.96 0.82
C ASP A 39 7.71 12.60 1.38
N ALA A 40 7.05 11.52 0.96
CA ALA A 40 7.38 10.16 1.38
C ALA A 40 8.79 9.74 0.94
N LEU A 41 9.18 10.07 -0.29
CA LEU A 41 10.53 9.79 -0.82
C LEU A 41 11.59 10.77 -0.30
N SER A 42 11.19 12.00 0.04
CA SER A 42 12.08 13.01 0.64
C SER A 42 12.42 12.70 2.09
N ARG A 43 11.77 11.71 2.71
CA ARG A 43 12.24 11.13 3.98
C ARG A 43 13.55 10.40 3.74
N GLN A 44 14.63 11.17 3.68
CA GLN A 44 15.96 10.64 3.89
C GLN A 44 16.09 10.31 5.37
N TYR A 45 16.17 9.03 5.67
CA TYR A 45 16.75 8.60 6.93
C TYR A 45 18.22 9.01 6.87
N ASP A 46 18.63 9.87 7.78
CA ASP A 46 20.04 10.21 7.98
C ASP A 46 20.71 8.99 8.60
N THR A 47 20.95 7.97 7.78
CA THR A 47 21.71 6.81 8.19
C THR A 47 23.15 7.27 8.34
N PRO A 48 23.77 7.08 9.52
CA PRO A 48 25.18 7.42 9.68
C PRO A 48 26.02 6.67 8.65
N ASP A 49 27.21 7.20 8.36
CA ASP A 49 28.19 6.52 7.51
C ASP A 49 28.64 5.24 8.25
N ILE A 50 28.04 4.10 7.88
CA ILE A 50 28.28 2.78 8.47
C ILE A 50 29.21 2.02 7.53
N ASP A 51 30.18 1.31 8.09
CA ASP A 51 31.04 0.41 7.30
C ASP A 51 30.21 -0.81 6.86
N GLU A 52 29.81 -0.84 5.58
CA GLU A 52 29.03 -1.95 5.01
C GLU A 52 29.76 -3.29 5.15
N ALA A 53 31.09 -3.32 5.10
CA ALA A 53 31.85 -4.56 5.20
C ALA A 53 31.87 -5.11 6.62
N ASP A 54 31.91 -4.22 7.62
CA ASP A 54 31.80 -4.61 9.05
C ASP A 54 30.39 -5.11 9.35
N LEU A 55 29.36 -4.39 8.88
CA LEU A 55 27.96 -4.79 9.05
C LEU A 55 27.66 -6.15 8.39
N GLU A 56 28.20 -6.41 7.20
CA GLU A 56 28.02 -7.70 6.53
C GLU A 56 28.72 -8.83 7.28
N ALA A 57 29.91 -8.59 7.84
CA ALA A 57 30.60 -9.56 8.68
C ALA A 57 29.84 -9.85 9.98
N GLU A 58 29.26 -8.83 10.63
CA GLU A 58 28.40 -9.00 11.80
C GLU A 58 27.13 -9.79 11.47
N LEU A 59 26.49 -9.52 10.33
CA LEU A 59 25.31 -10.26 9.86
C LEU A 59 25.61 -11.72 9.53
N GLU A 60 26.76 -12.00 8.90
CA GLU A 60 27.21 -13.38 8.63
C GLU A 60 27.44 -14.13 9.95
N ALA A 61 28.11 -13.50 10.91
CA ALA A 61 28.35 -14.08 12.23
C ALA A 61 27.03 -14.34 13.00
N LEU A 62 26.07 -13.42 12.95
CA LEU A 62 24.74 -13.61 13.53
C LEU A 62 23.99 -14.77 12.87
N GLY A 63 24.11 -14.90 11.54
CA GLY A 63 23.54 -16.01 10.78
C GLY A 63 24.12 -17.36 11.23
N ASP A 64 25.43 -17.42 11.40
CA ASP A 64 26.13 -18.61 11.91
C ASP A 64 25.73 -18.94 13.36
N GLU A 65 25.57 -17.93 14.23
CA GLU A 65 25.09 -18.11 15.60
C GLU A 65 23.66 -18.66 15.62
N LEU A 66 22.76 -18.11 14.80
CA LEU A 66 21.37 -18.56 14.69
C LEU A 66 21.27 -20.02 14.21
N ILE A 67 22.14 -20.42 13.28
CA ILE A 67 22.25 -21.79 12.79
C ILE A 67 22.84 -22.71 13.86
N ALA A 68 23.85 -22.24 14.60
CA ALA A 68 24.53 -23.02 15.62
C ALA A 68 23.67 -23.27 16.87
N ASP A 69 22.87 -22.29 17.29
CA ASP A 69 21.99 -22.41 18.46
C ASP A 69 20.73 -23.23 18.15
N GLY A 70 20.40 -23.42 16.86
CA GLY A 70 19.29 -24.26 16.40
C GLY A 70 17.92 -23.78 16.86
N ASP A 71 17.83 -22.57 17.41
CA ASP A 71 16.61 -21.98 17.93
C ASP A 71 15.73 -21.50 16.78
N THR A 72 14.95 -22.42 16.21
CA THR A 72 13.95 -22.12 15.18
C THR A 72 12.60 -21.70 15.75
N SER A 73 12.51 -21.38 17.05
CA SER A 73 11.22 -21.03 17.69
C SER A 73 10.57 -19.81 17.04
N TYR A 74 11.36 -18.89 16.50
CA TYR A 74 10.89 -17.75 15.70
C TYR A 74 10.18 -18.17 14.40
N LEU A 75 10.54 -19.31 13.80
CA LEU A 75 9.86 -19.85 12.62
C LEU A 75 8.51 -20.45 12.98
N ASP A 76 8.39 -21.07 14.16
CA ASP A 76 7.11 -21.61 14.63
C ASP A 76 6.09 -20.49 14.84
N GLU A 77 6.51 -19.33 15.34
CA GLU A 77 5.63 -18.16 15.47
C GLU A 77 5.25 -17.58 14.10
N ALA A 78 6.16 -17.54 13.13
CA ALA A 78 5.86 -17.11 11.76
C ALA A 78 4.92 -18.08 11.03
N ILE A 79 5.02 -19.38 11.29
CA ILE A 79 4.12 -20.40 10.73
C ILE A 79 2.76 -20.40 11.44
N SER A 80 2.75 -20.15 12.75
CA SER A 80 1.54 -20.04 13.55
C SER A 80 0.84 -18.68 13.42
N ALA A 81 1.51 -17.70 12.81
CA ALA A 81 0.92 -16.40 12.54
C ALA A 81 -0.28 -16.57 11.60
N PRO A 82 -1.40 -15.90 11.88
CA PRO A 82 -2.55 -15.94 10.97
C PRO A 82 -2.15 -15.41 9.60
N SER A 83 -2.52 -16.14 8.55
CA SER A 83 -2.32 -15.72 7.16
C SER A 83 -2.86 -14.31 6.93
N VAL A 84 -2.21 -13.55 6.05
CA VAL A 84 -2.73 -12.27 5.57
C VAL A 84 -4.19 -12.46 5.13
N PRO A 85 -5.11 -11.55 5.52
CA PRO A 85 -6.52 -11.69 5.17
C PRO A 85 -6.68 -11.70 3.65
N THR A 86 -7.10 -12.83 3.10
CA THR A 86 -7.34 -13.01 1.65
C THR A 86 -8.68 -12.44 1.19
N LYS A 87 -9.49 -11.92 2.11
CA LYS A 87 -10.84 -11.43 1.83
C LYS A 87 -10.89 -9.92 1.78
N VAL A 88 -11.57 -9.39 0.77
CA VAL A 88 -11.87 -7.96 0.65
C VAL A 88 -12.70 -7.50 1.87
N PRO A 89 -12.32 -6.40 2.54
CA PRO A 89 -13.10 -5.84 3.64
C PRO A 89 -14.56 -5.59 3.23
N GLY A 90 -15.52 -6.09 4.03
CA GLY A 90 -16.96 -5.91 3.79
C GLY A 90 -17.69 -7.08 3.14
N ALA A 91 -17.01 -8.19 2.84
CA ALA A 91 -17.64 -9.38 2.27
C ALA A 91 -18.34 -10.25 3.35
N PRO A 92 -19.52 -10.84 3.06
CA PRO A 92 -20.39 -11.51 4.05
C PRO A 92 -19.71 -12.68 4.77
N THR A 93 -19.89 -12.83 6.08
CA THR A 93 -19.25 -13.85 6.93
C THR A 93 -19.21 -15.23 6.27
N ALA A 94 -18.01 -15.81 6.22
CA ALA A 94 -17.75 -17.12 5.62
C ALA A 94 -17.38 -18.13 6.73
N VAL A 95 -17.37 -19.41 6.37
CA VAL A 95 -16.83 -20.48 7.20
C VAL A 95 -15.48 -20.85 6.62
N THR A 96 -14.45 -21.03 7.45
CA THR A 96 -13.15 -21.51 6.97
C THR A 96 -13.29 -22.94 6.43
N ASP A 97 -12.31 -23.40 5.65
CA ASP A 97 -12.26 -24.78 5.13
C ASP A 97 -12.30 -25.84 6.25
N HIS A 98 -11.99 -25.43 7.49
CA HIS A 98 -12.03 -26.25 8.69
C HIS A 98 -13.35 -26.12 9.50
N GLY A 99 -14.39 -25.50 8.94
CA GLY A 99 -15.70 -25.41 9.59
C GLY A 99 -15.81 -24.36 10.69
N VAL A 100 -14.83 -23.47 10.84
CA VAL A 100 -14.83 -22.44 11.90
C VAL A 100 -15.54 -21.18 11.37
N PRO A 101 -16.59 -20.69 12.05
CA PRO A 101 -17.26 -19.45 11.65
C PRO A 101 -16.34 -18.26 11.91
N VAL A 102 -16.11 -17.43 10.88
CA VAL A 102 -15.32 -16.20 11.00
C VAL A 102 -16.20 -14.96 10.91
N ASP A 103 -15.78 -13.89 11.56
CA ASP A 103 -16.41 -12.57 11.51
C ASP A 103 -16.06 -11.80 10.22
N GLU A 104 -16.51 -10.56 10.13
CA GLU A 104 -16.32 -9.66 9.00
C GLU A 104 -14.84 -9.31 8.75
N PHE A 105 -13.97 -9.52 9.73
CA PHE A 105 -12.53 -9.31 9.65
C PHE A 105 -11.76 -10.61 9.38
N GLY A 106 -12.47 -11.73 9.18
CA GLY A 106 -11.85 -13.04 8.97
C GLY A 106 -11.28 -13.65 10.26
N LEU A 107 -11.61 -13.07 11.42
CA LEU A 107 -11.19 -13.61 12.72
C LEU A 107 -12.20 -14.68 13.18
N PRO A 108 -11.74 -15.75 13.85
CA PRO A 108 -12.64 -16.76 14.42
C PRO A 108 -13.64 -16.13 15.40
N LYS A 109 -14.93 -16.44 15.25
CA LYS A 109 -15.96 -16.01 16.21
C LYS A 109 -15.74 -16.72 17.55
N ILE A 110 -15.26 -15.98 18.55
CA ILE A 110 -15.21 -16.48 19.93
C ILE A 110 -16.64 -16.65 20.47
N PRO A 111 -16.94 -17.71 21.23
CA PRO A 111 -18.25 -17.87 21.85
C PRO A 111 -18.46 -16.74 22.86
N ALA A 112 -19.48 -15.91 22.63
CA ALA A 112 -19.91 -14.93 23.61
C ALA A 112 -20.35 -15.67 24.89
N THR A 113 -19.70 -15.36 26.02
CA THR A 113 -20.11 -15.79 27.36
C THR A 113 -21.19 -14.85 27.91
#